data_AF-A0A920G6S6-F1
#
_entry.id   AF-A0A920G6S6-F1
#
_cell.length_a   1.000
_cell.length_b   1.000
_cell.length_c   1.000
_cell.angle_alpha   90.00
_cell.angle_beta   90.00
_cell.angle_gamma   90.00
#
_symmetry.space_group_name_H-M   'P 1'
#
loop_
_entity.id
_entity.type
_entity.pdbx_description
1 polymer ?
#
loop_
_entity_poly.entity_id
_entity_poly.type
_entity_poly.pdbx_seq_one_letter_code
_entity_poly.pdbx_strand_id
1 'polypeptide(L)' 'MNINDTIVSQSTPKGVGPTAVIRVSGKNSIDIVNKIFPSKDLNKVDSHTLHFGSIIYDKVI' A
#
# COMPACT_ATOMS: atom_id res chain seq x y z
N MET A 1 4.77 -19.19 7.68
CA MET A 1 5.33 -17.87 7.36
C MET A 1 6.61 -18.13 6.59
N ASN A 2 6.62 -17.87 5.29
CA ASN A 2 7.79 -18.01 4.46
C ASN A 2 8.47 -16.65 4.31
N ILE A 3 9.79 -16.64 4.18
CA ILE A 3 10.56 -15.40 4.02
C ILE A 3 10.14 -14.57 2.79
N ASN A 4 9.53 -15.24 1.81
CA ASN A 4 9.08 -14.64 0.55
C ASN A 4 7.63 -14.13 0.59
N ASP A 5 6.93 -14.31 1.70
CA ASP A 5 5.56 -13.83 1.84
C ASP A 5 5.53 -12.30 1.79
N THR A 6 4.47 -11.75 1.19
CA THR A 6 4.22 -10.30 1.26
C THR A 6 3.52 -9.99 2.58
N ILE A 7 4.12 -9.10 3.37
CA ILE A 7 3.70 -8.74 4.74
C ILE A 7 3.21 -7.29 4.79
N VAL A 8 2.40 -6.97 5.80
CA VAL A 8 1.88 -5.63 6.06
C VAL A 8 2.03 -5.27 7.55
N SER A 9 2.31 -4.00 7.83
CA SER A 9 2.34 -3.47 9.20
C SER A 9 1.91 -2.01 9.28
N GLN A 10 1.37 -1.63 10.44
CA GLN A 10 1.34 -0.22 10.84
C GLN A 10 2.75 0.20 11.25
N SER A 11 3.31 1.20 10.56
CA SER A 11 4.69 1.69 10.77
C SER A 11 4.77 2.89 11.71
N THR A 12 3.64 3.48 12.08
CA THR A 12 3.53 4.54 13.09
C THR A 12 3.01 3.99 14.42
N PRO A 13 3.27 4.66 15.57
CA PRO A 13 2.67 4.29 16.85
C PRO A 13 1.14 4.25 16.77
N LYS A 14 0.53 3.41 17.62
CA LYS A 14 -0.93 3.42 17.81
C LYS A 14 -1.34 4.69 18.53
N GLY A 15 -2.47 5.27 18.13
CA GLY A 15 -3.00 6.48 18.74
C GLY A 15 -3.63 7.41 17.71
N VAL A 16 -3.95 8.62 18.16
CA VAL A 16 -4.53 9.67 17.32
C VAL A 16 -3.42 10.63 16.91
N GLY A 17 -3.34 10.91 15.61
CA GLY A 17 -2.39 11.84 15.04
C GLY A 17 -2.86 12.30 13.66
N PRO A 18 -2.22 13.33 13.08
CA PRO A 18 -2.61 13.87 11.78
C PRO A 18 -2.33 12.89 10.63
N THR A 19 -1.38 11.96 10.82
CA THR A 19 -0.98 10.98 9.81
C THR A 19 -0.74 9.61 10.43
N ALA A 20 -0.94 8.57 9.61
CA ALA A 20 -0.59 7.20 9.92
C ALA A 20 0.07 6.57 8.69
N VAL A 21 1.00 5.63 8.91
CA VAL A 21 1.70 4.94 7.82
C VAL A 21 1.43 3.45 7.90
N ILE A 22 0.91 2.88 6.82
CA ILE A 22 0.82 1.44 6.59
C ILE A 22 1.91 1.07 5.58
N ARG A 23 2.77 0.11 5.93
CA ARG A 23 3.85 -0.39 5.06
C ARG A 23 3.51 -1.79 4.60
N VAL A 24 3.63 -2.04 3.29
CA VAL A 24 3.54 -3.36 2.67
C VAL A 24 4.90 -3.72 2.08
N SER A 25 5.38 -4.95 2.29
CA SER A 25 6.71 -5.38 1.84
C SER A 25 6.68 -6.83 1.35
N GLY A 26 7.33 -7.09 0.22
CA GLY A 26 7.43 -8.42 -0.40
C GLY A 26 7.22 -8.35 -1.90
N LYS A 27 7.36 -9.49 -2.58
CA LYS A 27 7.35 -9.57 -4.06
C LYS A 27 6.08 -8.98 -4.69
N ASN A 28 4.94 -9.09 -4.01
CA ASN A 28 3.64 -8.68 -4.55
C ASN A 28 3.13 -7.36 -3.94
N SER A 29 3.98 -6.59 -3.23
CA SER A 29 3.53 -5.42 -2.47
C SER A 29 2.91 -4.34 -3.36
N ILE A 30 3.57 -4.02 -4.49
CA ILE A 30 3.08 -3.00 -5.42
C ILE A 30 1.79 -3.46 -6.09
N ASP A 31 1.72 -4.71 -6.56
CA ASP A 31 0.51 -5.27 -7.18
C ASP A 31 -0.70 -5.25 -6.25
N ILE A 32 -0.51 -5.55 -4.96
CA ILE A 32 -1.58 -5.52 -3.96
C ILE A 32 -2.11 -4.08 -3.79
N VAL A 33 -1.21 -3.11 -3.64
CA VAL A 33 -1.61 -1.70 -3.45
C VAL A 33 -2.22 -1.12 -4.73
N ASN A 34 -1.70 -1.48 -5.91
CA ASN A 34 -2.19 -0.99 -7.20
C ASN A 34 -3.67 -1.36 -7.44
N LYS A 35 -4.12 -2.53 -6.97
CA LYS A 35 -5.53 -2.95 -7.06
C LYS A 35 -6.52 -2.01 -6.35
N ILE A 36 -6.06 -1.29 -5.33
CA ILE A 36 -6.90 -0.41 -4.51
C ILE A 36 -6.51 1.07 -4.64
N PHE A 37 -5.57 1.41 -5.54
CA PHE A 37 -5.10 2.76 -5.79
C PHE A 37 -5.40 3.18 -7.25
N PRO A 38 -6.63 3.63 -7.55
CA PRO A 38 -7.05 3.91 -8.92
C PRO A 38 -6.40 5.17 -9.52
N SER A 39 -5.79 6.04 -8.71
CA SER A 39 -5.25 7.32 -9.17
C SER A 39 -4.05 7.17 -10.12
N LYS A 40 -3.33 6.03 -10.07
CA LYS A 40 -2.18 5.77 -10.95
C LYS A 40 -1.83 4.29 -10.98
N ASP A 41 -1.34 3.82 -12.12
CA ASP A 41 -0.75 2.48 -12.24
C ASP A 41 0.65 2.45 -11.60
N LEU A 42 0.73 1.99 -10.35
CA LEU A 42 1.96 1.92 -9.55
C LEU A 42 3.00 0.94 -10.10
N ASN A 43 2.65 0.08 -11.06
CA ASN A 43 3.62 -0.80 -11.73
C ASN A 43 4.42 -0.09 -12.83
N LYS A 44 4.03 1.14 -13.21
CA LYS A 44 4.66 1.92 -14.29
C LYS A 44 5.38 3.18 -13.81
N VAL A 45 5.50 3.35 -12.50
CA VAL A 45 6.14 4.52 -11.90
C VAL A 45 7.58 4.23 -11.53
N ASP A 46 8.43 5.25 -11.55
CA ASP A 46 9.80 5.13 -11.08
C ASP A 46 9.84 4.89 -9.56
N SER A 47 10.86 4.14 -9.15
CA SER A 47 11.13 3.93 -7.72
C SER A 47 11.46 5.25 -7.01
N HIS A 48 11.24 5.30 -5.69
CA HIS A 48 11.49 6.47 -4.83
C HIS A 48 10.69 7.73 -5.22
N THR A 49 9.45 7.55 -5.66
CA THR A 49 8.53 8.64 -5.99
C THR A 49 7.30 8.64 -5.09
N LEU A 50 6.62 9.79 -5.02
CA LEU A 50 5.38 9.97 -4.24
C LEU A 50 4.18 10.08 -5.18
N HIS A 51 3.10 9.37 -4.84
CA HIS A 51 1.83 9.42 -5.57
C HIS A 51 0.70 9.75 -4.62
N PHE A 52 0.04 10.87 -4.88
CA PHE A 52 -1.13 11.31 -4.13
C PHE A 52 -2.40 10.77 -4.78
N GLY A 53 -3.30 10.25 -3.96
CA GLY A 53 -4.55 9.65 -4.42
C GLY A 53 -5.35 9.09 -3.25
N SER A 54 -6.50 8.51 -3.56
CA SER A 54 -7.35 7.85 -2.57
C SER A 54 -7.24 6.34 -2.71
N ILE A 55 -7.31 5.64 -1.58
CA ILE A 55 -7.49 4.18 -1.57
C ILE A 55 -8.98 3.89 -1.72
N ILE A 56 -9.35 3.11 -2.73
CA ILE A 56 -10.74 2.70 -2.99
C ILE A 56 -10.83 1.18 -2.91
N TYR A 57 -11.77 0.69 -2.12
CA TYR A 57 -12.11 -0.73 -2.06
C TYR A 57 -13.60 -0.87 -2.40
N ASP A 58 -13.90 -1.35 -3.59
CA ASP A 58 -15.28 -1.57 -4.00
C ASP A 58 -15.73 -2.94 -3.51
N LYS A 59 -16.60 -2.94 -2.49
CA LYS A 59 -17.30 -4.14 -2.04
C LYS A 59 -18.44 -4.43 -3.01
N VAL A 60 -18.14 -4.99 -4.18
CA VAL A 60 -19.20 -5.73 -4.89
C VAL A 60 -19.45 -6.99 -4.08
N ILE A 61 -20.45 -6.93 -3.20
CA ILE A 61 -21.08 -8.07 -2.52
C ILE A 61 -22.10 -8.66 -3.50
#